data_AF-A0A177F033-F1
#
_entry.id   AF-A0A177F033-F1
#
_cell.length_a   1.000
_cell.length_b   1.000
_cell.length_c   1.000
_cell.angle_alpha   90.00
_cell.angle_beta   90.00
_cell.angle_gamma   90.00
#
_symmetry.space_group_name_H-M   'P 1'
#
loop_
_entity.id
_entity.type
_entity.pdbx_description
1 polymer ?
#
loop_
_entity_poly.entity_id
_entity_poly.type
_entity_poly.pdbx_seq_one_letter_code
_entity_poly.pdbx_strand_id
1 'polypeptide(L)'
;MAHRIIAQIVLTGGRVFGRAFAEAYKQAQASTQYARAAAKSDPGAANTAAASGMTLDEACKILNVKPPQGGATNMEQVMERFKKLYDLNEPKKGGGGSFYLQSKILRARERIEMEARAAEHKARLEKEIKEGWRPKIYKD
;
A
#
# COMPACT_ATOMS: atom_id res chain seq x y z
N MET A 1 34.41 -24.76 36.60
CA MET A 1 32.98 -24.35 36.61
C MET A 1 32.73 -23.06 35.82
N ALA A 2 33.54 -21.99 35.97
CA ALA A 2 33.31 -20.70 35.29
C ALA A 2 33.35 -20.74 33.74
N HIS A 3 34.26 -21.51 33.14
CA HIS A 3 34.39 -21.61 31.67
C HIS A 3 33.18 -22.25 30.99
N ARG A 4 32.45 -23.15 31.68
CA ARG A 4 31.22 -23.77 31.15
C ARG A 4 30.06 -22.78 31.11
N ILE A 5 29.97 -21.90 32.11
CA ILE A 5 28.95 -20.84 32.19
C ILE A 5 29.20 -19.79 31.11
N ILE A 6 30.45 -19.35 30.93
CA ILE A 6 30.83 -18.39 29.88
C ILE A 6 30.54 -18.98 28.48
N ALA A 7 30.90 -20.24 28.24
CA ALA A 7 30.60 -20.90 26.97
C ALA A 7 29.09 -21.02 26.71
N GLN A 8 28.28 -21.31 27.74
CA GLN A 8 26.83 -21.37 27.61
C GLN A 8 26.21 -19.99 27.31
N ILE A 9 26.68 -18.93 27.95
CA ILE A 9 26.21 -17.55 27.69
C ILE A 9 26.55 -17.14 26.25
N VAL A 10 27.76 -17.40 25.78
CA VAL A 10 28.18 -17.07 24.40
C VAL A 10 27.40 -17.89 23.37
N LEU A 11 27.24 -19.19 23.58
CA LEU A 11 26.49 -20.07 22.66
C LEU A 11 25.00 -19.73 22.61
N THR A 12 24.41 -19.36 23.74
CA THR A 12 22.98 -19.03 23.82
C THR A 12 22.72 -17.62 23.30
N GLY A 13 23.53 -16.64 23.71
CA GLY A 13 23.48 -15.27 23.19
C GLY A 13 23.70 -15.22 21.67
N GLY A 14 24.72 -15.90 21.17
CA GLY A 14 25.02 -15.95 19.73
C GLY A 14 23.88 -16.53 18.88
N ARG A 15 23.16 -17.56 19.38
CA ARG A 15 22.00 -18.13 18.68
C ARG A 15 20.81 -17.18 18.62
N VAL A 16 20.56 -16.44 19.70
CA VAL A 16 19.45 -15.47 19.78
C VAL A 16 19.71 -14.29 18.85
N PHE A 17 20.89 -13.67 18.95
CA PHE A 17 21.25 -12.56 18.07
C PHE A 17 21.36 -13.00 16.60
N GLY A 18 21.98 -14.15 16.33
CA GLY A 18 22.12 -14.68 14.97
C GLY A 18 20.78 -14.94 14.27
N ARG A 19 19.77 -15.48 14.99
CA ARG A 19 18.42 -15.64 14.46
C ARG A 19 17.73 -14.31 14.20
N ALA A 20 17.83 -13.36 15.13
CA ALA A 20 17.25 -12.03 14.96
C ALA A 20 17.82 -11.29 13.73
N PHE A 21 19.14 -11.34 13.51
CA PHE A 21 19.77 -10.76 12.33
C PHE A 21 19.34 -11.45 11.03
N ALA A 22 19.25 -12.79 11.02
CA ALA A 22 18.81 -13.54 9.85
C ALA A 22 17.34 -13.24 9.49
N GLU A 23 16.46 -13.15 10.49
CA GLU A 23 15.06 -12.78 10.30
C GLU A 23 14.91 -11.34 9.81
N ALA A 24 15.64 -10.40 10.41
CA ALA A 24 15.66 -9.00 9.96
C ALA A 24 16.18 -8.87 8.53
N TYR A 25 17.23 -9.62 8.16
CA TYR A 25 17.75 -9.66 6.79
C TYR A 25 16.72 -10.21 5.81
N LYS A 26 16.05 -11.31 6.17
CA LYS A 26 14.96 -11.89 5.36
C LYS A 26 13.80 -10.90 5.18
N GLN A 27 13.46 -10.16 6.22
CA GLN A 27 12.39 -9.16 6.19
C GLN A 27 12.77 -7.94 5.32
N ALA A 28 14.01 -7.46 5.41
CA ALA A 28 14.53 -6.37 4.58
C ALA A 28 14.65 -6.78 3.10
N GLN A 29 15.03 -8.03 2.83
CA GLN A 29 15.00 -8.56 1.47
C GLN A 29 13.57 -8.66 0.95
N ALA A 30 12.63 -9.16 1.74
CA ALA A 30 11.22 -9.24 1.34
C ALA A 30 10.67 -7.86 0.97
N SER A 31 10.84 -6.84 1.81
CA SER A 31 10.36 -5.48 1.53
C SER A 31 10.99 -4.89 0.25
N THR A 32 12.28 -5.14 0.03
CA THR A 32 12.99 -4.70 -1.19
C THR A 32 12.47 -5.41 -2.45
N GLN A 33 12.18 -6.72 -2.34
CA GLN A 33 11.63 -7.50 -3.44
C GLN A 33 10.19 -7.10 -3.77
N TYR A 34 9.37 -6.78 -2.76
CA TYR A 34 8.04 -6.19 -2.98
C TYR A 34 8.13 -4.84 -3.69
N ALA A 35 9.05 -3.96 -3.29
CA ALA A 35 9.28 -2.68 -3.95
C ALA A 35 9.75 -2.84 -5.41
N ARG A 36 10.66 -3.80 -5.67
CA ARG A 36 11.11 -4.12 -7.04
C ARG A 36 10.04 -4.76 -7.91
N ALA A 37 9.19 -5.62 -7.34
CA ALA A 37 8.07 -6.23 -8.05
C ALA A 37 7.00 -5.19 -8.42
N ALA A 38 6.73 -4.24 -7.53
CA ALA A 38 5.87 -3.09 -7.81
C ALA A 38 6.44 -2.21 -8.93
N ALA A 39 7.75 -1.95 -8.93
CA ALA A 39 8.41 -1.16 -9.98
C ALA A 39 8.48 -1.87 -11.35
N LYS A 40 8.52 -3.21 -11.39
CA LYS A 40 8.53 -3.98 -12.64
C LYS A 40 7.15 -4.11 -13.30
N SER A 41 6.08 -4.06 -12.52
CA SER A 41 4.70 -4.20 -13.02
C SER A 41 4.16 -2.89 -13.57
N ASP A 42 4.59 -1.76 -13.01
CA ASP A 42 4.33 -0.43 -13.54
C ASP A 42 5.46 0.53 -13.10
N PRO A 43 6.28 1.07 -14.03
CA PRO A 43 7.32 2.04 -13.70
C PRO A 43 6.78 3.29 -12.96
N GLY A 44 5.50 3.63 -13.16
CA GLY A 44 4.80 4.69 -12.45
C GLY A 44 4.32 4.31 -11.04
N ALA A 45 4.20 3.01 -10.74
CA ALA A 45 3.76 2.53 -9.43
C ALA A 45 4.77 2.80 -8.32
N ALA A 46 6.07 2.82 -8.64
CA ALA A 46 7.11 3.18 -7.67
C ALA A 46 6.99 4.65 -7.23
N ASN A 47 6.71 5.56 -8.16
CA ASN A 47 6.54 6.99 -7.88
C ASN A 47 5.20 7.28 -7.15
N THR A 48 4.14 6.54 -7.45
CA THR A 48 2.84 6.70 -6.78
C THR A 48 2.79 6.04 -5.39
N ALA A 49 3.49 4.92 -5.18
CA ALA A 49 3.70 4.33 -3.86
C ALA A 49 4.56 5.22 -2.97
N ALA A 50 5.55 5.93 -3.54
CA ALA A 50 6.31 6.97 -2.82
C ALA A 50 5.44 8.19 -2.47
N ALA A 51 4.53 8.60 -3.36
CA ALA A 51 3.65 9.75 -3.15
C ALA A 51 2.52 9.50 -2.12
N SER A 52 1.97 8.28 -2.07
CA SER A 52 0.90 7.89 -1.14
C SER A 52 1.39 7.12 0.09
N GLY A 53 2.63 6.64 0.06
CA GLY A 53 3.22 5.80 1.09
C GLY A 53 2.61 4.40 1.18
N MET A 54 1.92 3.92 0.14
CA MET A 54 1.21 2.63 0.13
C MET A 54 0.95 2.11 -1.30
N THR A 55 1.00 0.78 -1.47
CA THR A 55 0.66 0.11 -2.73
C THR A 55 -0.87 -0.03 -2.92
N LEU A 56 -1.31 -0.29 -4.15
CA LEU A 56 -2.74 -0.52 -4.44
C LEU A 56 -3.28 -1.78 -3.72
N ASP A 57 -2.48 -2.85 -3.66
CA ASP A 57 -2.86 -4.09 -2.98
C ASP A 57 -3.03 -3.88 -1.47
N GLU A 58 -2.11 -3.14 -0.84
CA GLU A 58 -2.24 -2.73 0.56
C GLU A 58 -3.49 -1.87 0.78
N ALA A 59 -3.76 -0.91 -0.10
CA ALA A 59 -4.95 -0.06 0.00
C ALA A 59 -6.25 -0.87 -0.08
N CYS A 60 -6.31 -1.84 -1.01
CA CYS A 60 -7.46 -2.74 -1.15
C CYS A 60 -7.66 -3.60 0.10
N LYS A 61 -6.57 -4.10 0.69
CA LYS A 61 -6.61 -4.86 1.94
C LYS A 61 -7.08 -4.02 3.13
N ILE A 62 -6.60 -2.78 3.26
CA ILE A 62 -7.02 -1.88 4.36
C ILE A 62 -8.52 -1.57 4.31
N LEU A 63 -9.06 -1.30 3.13
CA LEU A 63 -10.50 -1.03 2.97
C LEU A 63 -11.33 -2.31 2.82
N ASN A 64 -10.71 -3.48 2.78
CA ASN A 64 -11.34 -4.78 2.52
C ASN A 64 -12.25 -4.75 1.28
N VAL A 65 -11.67 -4.30 0.16
CA VAL A 65 -12.31 -4.23 -1.15
C VAL A 65 -11.53 -5.09 -2.14
N LYS A 66 -12.20 -5.51 -3.22
CA LYS A 66 -11.53 -6.25 -4.29
C LYS A 66 -10.65 -5.31 -5.12
N PRO A 67 -9.48 -5.78 -5.61
CA PRO A 67 -8.70 -5.03 -6.58
C PRO A 67 -9.52 -4.69 -7.83
N PRO A 68 -9.17 -3.62 -8.57
CA PRO A 68 -9.84 -3.25 -9.81
C PRO A 68 -9.87 -4.43 -10.79
N GLN A 69 -11.04 -4.77 -11.33
CA GLN A 69 -11.19 -5.83 -12.33
C GLN A 69 -11.41 -5.18 -13.69
N GLY A 70 -10.51 -5.42 -14.64
CA GLY A 70 -10.62 -4.86 -16.00
C GLY A 70 -10.56 -3.32 -16.06
N GLY A 71 -9.89 -2.67 -15.11
CA GLY A 71 -9.80 -1.21 -15.02
C GLY A 71 -11.02 -0.54 -14.37
N ALA A 72 -12.03 -1.30 -13.96
CA ALA A 72 -13.18 -0.78 -13.22
C ALA A 72 -12.99 -1.01 -11.71
N THR A 73 -13.15 0.07 -10.95
CA THR A 73 -13.15 0.05 -9.47
C THR A 73 -14.56 0.34 -8.98
N ASN A 74 -15.09 -0.50 -8.07
CA ASN A 74 -16.37 -0.23 -7.42
C ASN A 74 -16.19 0.88 -6.35
N MET A 75 -16.31 2.14 -6.78
CA MET A 75 -16.07 3.29 -5.90
C MET A 75 -17.12 3.45 -4.81
N GLU A 76 -18.35 2.97 -5.03
CA GLU A 76 -19.40 2.98 -4.01
C GLU A 76 -19.01 2.13 -2.80
N GLN A 77 -18.54 0.90 -3.05
CA GLN A 77 -18.08 0.00 -2.00
C GLN A 77 -16.84 0.56 -1.28
N VAL A 78 -15.92 1.20 -2.00
CA VAL A 78 -14.74 1.86 -1.44
C VAL A 78 -15.16 2.95 -0.46
N MET A 79 -16.10 3.81 -0.85
CA MET A 79 -16.58 4.92 -0.02
C MET A 79 -17.37 4.45 1.20
N GLU A 80 -18.19 3.41 1.05
CA GLU A 80 -18.92 2.80 2.16
C GLU A 80 -17.94 2.24 3.21
N ARG A 81 -16.95 1.46 2.77
CA ARG A 81 -15.93 0.89 3.64
C ARG A 81 -15.06 1.95 4.29
N PHE A 82 -14.65 2.95 3.51
CA PHE A 82 -13.90 4.11 4.00
C PHE A 82 -14.66 4.80 5.14
N LYS A 83 -15.91 5.20 4.90
CA LYS A 83 -16.72 5.93 5.90
C LYS A 83 -16.83 5.13 7.20
N LYS A 84 -17.19 3.84 7.09
CA LYS A 84 -17.33 2.96 8.25
C LYS A 84 -16.02 2.84 9.03
N LEU A 85 -14.90 2.54 8.38
CA LEU A 85 -13.62 2.36 9.05
C LEU A 85 -13.06 3.67 9.61
N TYR A 86 -13.24 4.78 8.89
CA TYR A 86 -12.76 6.10 9.29
C TYR A 86 -13.50 6.60 10.54
N ASP A 87 -14.82 6.45 10.57
CA ASP A 87 -15.66 6.86 11.71
C ASP A 87 -15.40 6.00 12.96
N LEU A 88 -15.11 4.71 12.78
CA LEU A 88 -14.77 3.79 13.87
C LEU A 88 -13.39 4.09 14.48
N ASN A 89 -12.46 4.63 13.69
CA ASN A 89 -11.08 4.93 14.12
C ASN A 89 -10.88 6.41 14.47
N GLU A 90 -11.95 7.18 14.61
CA GLU A 90 -11.87 8.60 14.94
C GLU A 90 -11.28 8.81 16.35
N PRO A 91 -10.13 9.49 16.50
CA PRO A 91 -9.46 9.64 17.80
C PRO A 91 -10.29 10.40 18.83
N LYS A 92 -11.18 11.28 18.37
CA LYS A 92 -11.99 12.16 19.22
C LYS A 92 -13.22 11.48 19.80
N LYS A 93 -13.65 10.33 19.30
CA LYS A 93 -14.87 9.64 19.73
C LYS A 93 -14.77 8.92 21.08
N GLY A 94 -13.74 9.18 21.88
CA GLY A 94 -13.60 8.65 23.25
C GLY A 94 -13.33 7.15 23.38
N GLY A 95 -13.51 6.37 22.30
CA GLY A 95 -13.40 4.90 22.28
C GLY A 95 -12.02 4.33 21.92
N GLY A 96 -10.94 5.11 21.95
CA GLY A 96 -9.58 4.60 21.66
C GLY A 96 -9.22 4.51 20.17
N GLY A 97 -9.86 5.31 19.32
CA GLY A 97 -9.48 5.44 17.91
C GLY A 97 -8.04 5.95 17.73
N SER A 98 -7.34 5.46 16.72
CA SER A 98 -5.94 5.83 16.44
C SER A 98 -5.84 6.78 15.25
N PHE A 99 -5.21 7.94 15.46
CA PHE A 99 -4.96 8.89 14.38
C PHE A 99 -4.13 8.28 13.26
N TYR A 100 -3.21 7.37 13.61
CA TYR A 100 -2.41 6.65 12.62
C TYR A 100 -3.28 5.73 11.75
N LEU A 101 -4.16 4.94 12.37
CA LEU A 101 -5.07 4.05 11.62
C LEU A 101 -6.03 4.86 10.76
N GLN A 102 -6.61 5.93 11.30
CA GLN A 102 -7.47 6.85 10.55
C GLN A 102 -6.73 7.46 9.34
N SER A 103 -5.47 7.85 9.53
CA SER A 103 -4.63 8.36 8.45
C SER A 103 -4.34 7.30 7.39
N LYS A 104 -4.08 6.04 7.78
CA LYS A 104 -3.86 4.93 6.83
C LYS A 104 -5.11 4.60 6.03
N ILE A 105 -6.29 4.65 6.65
CA ILE A 105 -7.59 4.47 5.98
C ILE A 105 -7.82 5.58 4.94
N LEU A 106 -7.50 6.84 5.28
CA LEU A 106 -7.57 7.96 4.34
C LEU A 106 -6.65 7.76 3.13
N ARG A 107 -5.38 7.42 3.38
CA ARG A 107 -4.39 7.20 2.30
C ARG A 107 -4.78 6.02 1.40
N ALA A 108 -5.36 4.97 1.96
CA ALA A 108 -5.87 3.84 1.19
C ALA A 108 -6.96 4.26 0.20
N ARG A 109 -7.92 5.09 0.64
CA ARG A 109 -8.97 5.64 -0.22
C ARG A 109 -8.37 6.48 -1.35
N GLU A 110 -7.49 7.42 -1.01
CA GLU A 110 -6.82 8.29 -1.98
C GLU A 110 -6.03 7.49 -3.04
N ARG A 111 -5.36 6.41 -2.62
CA ARG A 111 -4.62 5.53 -3.53
C ARG A 111 -5.53 4.81 -4.53
N ILE A 112 -6.69 4.33 -4.08
CA ILE A 112 -7.67 3.65 -4.94
C ILE A 112 -8.35 4.65 -5.89
N GLU A 113 -8.70 5.84 -5.41
CA GLU A 113 -9.25 6.93 -6.23
C GLU A 113 -8.26 7.41 -7.31
N MET A 114 -6.97 7.43 -7.00
CA MET A 114 -5.93 7.76 -7.98
C MET A 114 -5.87 6.71 -9.09
N GLU A 115 -5.97 5.42 -8.75
CA GLU A 115 -5.98 4.33 -9.74
C GLU A 115 -7.21 4.40 -10.64
N ALA A 116 -8.39 4.62 -10.05
CA ALA A 116 -9.63 4.73 -10.80
C ALA A 116 -9.58 5.90 -11.80
N ARG A 117 -9.11 7.07 -11.37
CA ARG A 117 -8.93 8.24 -12.25
C ARG A 117 -7.89 7.99 -13.35
N ALA A 118 -6.80 7.30 -13.04
CA ALA A 118 -5.79 6.94 -14.04
C ALA A 118 -6.35 5.98 -15.09
N ALA A 119 -7.16 4.99 -14.67
CA ALA A 119 -7.84 4.06 -15.56
C ALA A 119 -8.87 4.76 -16.45
N GLU A 120 -9.69 5.66 -15.90
CA GLU A 120 -10.63 6.48 -16.66
C GLU A 120 -9.93 7.37 -17.70
N HIS A 121 -8.83 8.01 -17.30
CA HIS A 121 -8.03 8.84 -18.21
C HIS A 121 -7.46 8.01 -19.36
N LYS A 122 -6.90 6.84 -19.06
CA LYS A 122 -6.36 5.92 -20.07
C LYS A 122 -7.47 5.45 -21.03
N ALA A 123 -8.63 5.05 -20.49
CA ALA A 123 -9.77 4.64 -21.30
C ALA A 123 -10.29 5.77 -22.20
N ARG A 124 -10.28 7.03 -21.73
CA ARG A 124 -10.63 8.20 -22.54
C ARG A 124 -9.61 8.43 -23.66
N LEU A 125 -8.32 8.40 -23.36
CA LEU A 125 -7.27 8.54 -24.37
C LEU A 125 -7.35 7.45 -25.43
N GLU A 126 -7.60 6.19 -25.04
CA GLU A 126 -7.76 5.08 -25.98
C GLU A 126 -8.97 5.28 -26.90
N LYS A 127 -10.08 5.83 -26.38
CA LYS A 127 -11.23 6.21 -27.21
C LYS A 127 -10.88 7.34 -28.18
N GLU A 128 -10.21 8.40 -27.72
CA GLU A 128 -9.77 9.52 -28.56
C GLU A 128 -8.80 9.08 -29.67
N ILE A 129 -7.90 8.14 -29.38
CA ILE A 129 -7.00 7.55 -30.37
C ILE A 129 -7.80 6.75 -31.41
N LYS A 130 -8.78 5.95 -30.96
CA LYS A 130 -9.60 5.10 -31.84
C LYS A 130 -10.55 5.93 -32.73
N GLU A 131 -11.05 7.05 -32.23
CA GLU A 131 -11.96 7.97 -32.94
C GLU A 131 -11.22 8.95 -33.87
N GLY A 132 -9.89 8.85 -33.95
CA GLY A 132 -9.04 9.78 -34.68
C GLY A 132 -8.66 10.97 -33.80
N TRP A 133 -7.38 11.07 -33.47
CA TRP A 133 -6.83 12.03 -32.52
C TRP A 133 -7.26 13.47 -32.84
N ARG A 134 -8.18 14.01 -32.02
CA ARG A 134 -8.64 15.41 -32.02
C ARG A 134 -8.42 16.02 -30.64
N PRO A 135 -7.18 16.40 -30.30
CA PRO A 135 -6.88 16.94 -28.97
C PRO A 135 -7.71 18.21 -28.75
N LYS A 136 -8.43 18.30 -27.62
CA LYS A 136 -9.02 19.56 -27.17
C LYS A 136 -7.88 20.47 -26.68
N ILE A 137 -7.44 21.38 -27.56
CA ILE A 137 -6.30 22.29 -27.31
C ILE A 137 -6.66 23.35 -26.24
N TYR A 138 -7.94 23.52 -25.92
CA TYR A 138 -8.40 24.49 -24.92
C TYR A 138 -9.36 23.84 -23.92
N LYS A 139 -9.23 24.25 -22.64
CA LYS A 139 -10.24 24.03 -21.59
C LYS A 139 -11.27 25.15 -21.71
N ASP A 140 -12.54 24.79 -21.84
CA ASP A 140 -13.64 25.70 -21.50
C ASP A 140 -13.63 26.02 -20.00
#